data_AF-A0A955BKZ7-F1
#
_entry.id   AF-A0A955BKZ7-F1
#
_cell.length_a   1.000
_cell.length_b   1.000
_cell.length_c   1.000
_cell.angle_alpha   90.00
_cell.angle_beta   90.00
_cell.angle_gamma   90.00
#
_symmetry.space_group_name_H-M   'P 1'
#
loop_
_entity.id
_entity.type
_entity.pdbx_description
1 polymer ?
#
loop_
_entity_poly.entity_id
_entity_poly.type
_entity_poly.pdbx_seq_one_letter_code
_entity_poly.pdbx_strand_id
1 'polypeptide(L)' 'MPSRTTVKLLLGLVLGVPILQAVLYWVGGLFAAMGDAATAEVLGHVNTAAHISWLVSIVGLVVMLAVNALQQPHDLES' A
#
# COMPACT_ATOMS: atom_id res chain seq x y z
N MET A 1 14.01 9.97 16.29
CA MET A 1 13.75 10.56 14.95
C MET A 1 12.74 9.67 14.21
N PRO A 2 11.94 10.18 13.25
CA PRO A 2 10.46 10.09 13.12
C PRO A 2 9.87 8.69 12.81
N SER A 3 10.19 7.67 13.61
CA SER A 3 9.72 6.29 13.43
C SER A 3 8.21 6.16 13.53
N ARG A 4 7.57 6.81 14.53
CA ARG A 4 6.11 6.75 14.71
C ARG A 4 5.33 7.35 13.54
N THR A 5 5.80 8.45 12.97
CA THR A 5 5.12 9.10 11.84
C THR A 5 5.27 8.24 10.58
N THR A 6 6.47 7.72 10.32
CA THR A 6 6.75 6.84 9.16
C THR A 6 5.93 5.55 9.23
N VAL A 7 5.87 4.91 10.42
CA VAL A 7 5.06 3.71 10.63
C VAL A 7 3.57 4.00 10.44
N LYS A 8 3.05 5.12 10.96
CA LYS A 8 1.64 5.51 10.74
C LYS A 8 1.33 5.79 9.27
N LEU A 9 2.24 6.44 8.56
CA LEU A 9 2.08 6.76 7.14
C LEU A 9 2.09 5.48 6.30
N LEU A 10 3.02 4.56 6.59
CA LEU A 10 3.06 3.25 5.98
C LEU A 10 1.83 2.39 6.31
N LEU A 11 1.35 2.41 7.56
CA LEU A 11 0.11 1.72 7.96
C LEU A 11 -1.11 2.29 7.23
N GLY A 12 -1.20 3.62 7.13
CA GLY A 12 -2.23 4.31 6.38
C GLY A 12 -2.19 4.00 4.89
N LEU A 13 -1.00 3.89 4.31
CA LEU A 13 -0.80 3.45 2.93
C LEU A 13 -1.22 1.98 2.74
N VAL A 14 -0.82 1.07 3.63
CA VAL A 14 -1.17 -0.34 3.52
C VAL A 14 -2.68 -0.58 3.65
N LEU A 15 -3.36 0.16 4.53
CA LEU A 15 -4.81 0.02 4.72
C LEU A 15 -5.62 0.84 3.70
N GLY A 16 -5.12 1.99 3.27
CA GLY A 16 -5.82 2.91 2.38
C GLY A 16 -5.72 2.54 0.90
N VAL A 17 -4.58 1.99 0.46
CA VAL A 17 -4.38 1.60 -0.94
C VAL A 17 -5.34 0.51 -1.42
N PRO A 18 -5.69 -0.57 -0.68
CA PRO A 18 -6.65 -1.56 -1.17
C PRO A 18 -8.05 -0.96 -1.37
N ILE A 19 -8.43 0.03 -0.55
CA ILE A 19 -9.69 0.77 -0.73
C ILE A 19 -9.62 1.61 -2.00
N LEU A 20 -8.51 2.33 -2.22
CA LEU A 20 -8.30 3.13 -3.42
C LEU A 20 -8.30 2.26 -4.69
N GLN A 21 -7.71 1.07 -4.63
CA GLN A 21 -7.71 0.09 -5.72
C GLN A 21 -9.11 -0.44 -6.03
N ALA A 22 -9.91 -0.76 -5.01
CA ALA A 22 -11.30 -1.19 -5.21
C ALA A 22 -12.12 -0.10 -5.94
N VAL A 23 -11.91 1.16 -5.57
CA VAL A 23 -12.54 2.31 -6.24
C VAL A 23 -12.04 2.46 -7.68
N LEU A 24 -10.73 2.37 -7.92
CA LEU A 24 -10.15 2.47 -9.28
C LEU A 24 -10.63 1.33 -10.18
N TYR A 25 -10.73 0.11 -9.67
CA TYR A 25 -11.26 -1.04 -10.41
C TYR A 25 -12.73 -0.85 -10.77
N TRP A 26 -13.52 -0.36 -9.79
CA TRP A 26 -14.93 -0.08 -10.00
C TRP A 26 -15.16 1.02 -11.04
N VAL A 27 -14.41 2.12 -10.95
CA VAL A 27 -14.45 3.22 -11.92
C VAL A 27 -13.99 2.77 -13.31
N GLY A 28 -12.94 1.94 -13.40
CA GLY A 28 -12.48 1.38 -14.66
C GLY A 28 -13.53 0.49 -15.34
N GLY A 29 -14.22 -0.33 -14.57
CA GLY A 29 -15.36 -1.13 -15.05
C GLY A 29 -16.52 -0.26 -15.54
N LEU A 30 -16.77 0.88 -14.89
CA LEU A 30 -17.80 1.83 -15.31
C LEU A 30 -17.46 2.49 -16.66
N PHE A 31 -16.21 2.93 -16.85
CA PHE A 31 -15.74 3.49 -18.13
C PHE A 31 -15.75 2.44 -19.26
N ALA A 32 -15.36 1.20 -18.96
CA ALA A 32 -15.46 0.10 -19.92
C ALA A 32 -16.92 -0.16 -20.34
N ALA A 33 -17.88 -0.08 -19.40
CA ALA A 33 -19.30 -0.23 -19.69
C ALA A 33 -19.88 0.94 -20.51
N MET A 34 -19.26 2.12 -20.47
CA MET A 34 -19.61 3.28 -21.31
C MET A 34 -19.05 3.18 -22.74
N GLY A 35 -18.29 2.14 -23.06
CA GLY A 35 -17.66 1.95 -24.38
C GLY A 35 -16.34 2.72 -24.56
N ASP A 36 -15.84 3.38 -23.51
CA ASP A 36 -14.55 4.07 -23.52
C ASP A 36 -13.44 3.12 -23.04
N ALA A 37 -13.01 2.24 -23.95
CA ALA A 37 -11.98 1.23 -23.69
C ALA A 37 -10.58 1.84 -23.45
N ALA A 38 -10.30 3.01 -24.03
CA ALA A 38 -9.00 3.67 -23.89
C ALA A 38 -8.78 4.17 -22.45
N THR A 39 -9.81 4.78 -21.85
CA THR A 39 -9.74 5.24 -20.46
C THR A 39 -9.68 4.06 -19.48
N ALA A 40 -10.36 2.95 -19.78
CA ALA A 40 -10.31 1.74 -18.96
C ALA A 40 -8.91 1.09 -18.92
N GLU A 41 -8.18 1.07 -20.04
CA GLU A 41 -6.84 0.50 -20.11
C GLU A 41 -5.80 1.32 -19.32
N VAL A 42 -5.87 2.65 -19.42
CA VAL A 42 -5.02 3.55 -18.63
C VAL A 42 -5.27 3.38 -17.14
N LEU A 43 -6.54 3.26 -16.73
CA LEU A 43 -6.89 3.01 -15.34
C LEU A 43 -6.36 1.66 -14.84
N GLY A 44 -6.36 0.63 -15.70
CA GLY A 44 -5.76 -0.67 -15.41
C GLY A 44 -4.24 -0.59 -15.16
N HIS A 45 -3.51 0.19 -15.98
CA HIS A 45 -2.08 0.44 -15.78
C HIS A 45 -1.80 1.19 -14.48
N VAL A 46 -2.58 2.22 -14.16
CA VAL A 46 -2.47 2.98 -12.90
C VAL A 46 -2.75 2.08 -11.70
N ASN A 47 -3.75 1.21 -11.78
CA ASN A 47 -4.07 0.24 -10.73
C ASN A 47 -2.91 -0.76 -10.50
N THR A 48 -2.26 -1.20 -11.58
CA THR A 48 -1.09 -2.09 -11.50
C THR A 48 0.10 -1.41 -10.81
N ALA A 49 0.40 -0.16 -11.18
CA ALA A 49 1.43 0.64 -10.52
C ALA A 49 1.13 0.86 -9.03
N ALA A 50 -0.13 1.12 -8.68
CA ALA A 50 -0.58 1.22 -7.29
C ALA A 50 -0.37 -0.09 -6.52
N HIS A 51 -0.60 -1.25 -7.16
CA HIS A 51 -0.39 -2.57 -6.56
C HIS A 51 1.08 -2.84 -6.24
N ILE A 52 1.96 -2.49 -7.18
CA ILE A 52 3.41 -2.63 -6.98
C ILE A 52 3.87 -1.73 -5.83
N SER A 53 3.42 -0.47 -5.80
CA SER A 53 3.73 0.47 -4.72
C SER A 53 3.24 -0.01 -3.34
N TRP A 54 2.08 -0.66 -3.30
CA TRP A 54 1.53 -1.28 -2.09
C TRP A 54 2.39 -2.43 -1.58
N LEU A 55 2.81 -3.35 -2.47
CA LEU A 55 3.70 -4.45 -2.10
C LEU A 55 5.03 -3.95 -1.54
N VAL A 56 5.62 -2.93 -2.16
CA VAL A 56 6.86 -2.30 -1.67
C VAL A 56 6.64 -1.70 -0.27
N SER A 57 5.49 -1.06 -0.02
CA SER A 57 5.15 -0.48 1.28
C SER A 57 5.00 -1.55 2.37
N ILE A 58 4.39 -2.70 2.06
CA ILE A 58 4.29 -3.85 2.98
C ILE A 58 5.68 -4.39 3.31
N VAL A 59 6.51 -4.64 2.30
CA VAL A 59 7.86 -5.18 2.50
C VAL A 59 8.69 -4.23 3.34
N GLY A 60 8.62 -2.92 3.09
CA GLY A 60 9.28 -1.90 3.90
C GLY A 60 8.83 -1.93 5.37
N LEU A 61 7.53 -2.08 5.63
CA LEU A 61 6.99 -2.23 6.99
C LEU A 61 7.52 -3.48 7.69
N VAL A 62 7.52 -4.62 7.00
CA VAL A 62 7.99 -5.89 7.56
C VAL A 62 9.46 -5.80 7.93
N VAL A 63 10.31 -5.25 7.05
CA VAL A 63 11.74 -5.06 7.32
C VAL A 63 11.94 -4.11 8.51
N MET A 64 11.22 -3.01 8.55
CA MET A 64 11.33 -2.03 9.64
C MET A 64 10.87 -2.61 10.98
N LEU A 65 9.82 -3.43 10.98
CA LEU A 65 9.34 -4.14 12.16
C LEU A 65 10.35 -5.21 12.62
N ALA A 66 10.96 -5.94 11.68
CA ALA A 66 11.99 -6.94 11.97
C ALA A 66 13.25 -6.30 12.57
N VAL A 67 13.72 -5.18 12.00
CA VAL A 67 14.84 -4.42 12.57
C VAL A 67 14.50 -3.91 13.96
N ASN A 68 13.30 -3.37 14.17
CA ASN A 68 12.87 -2.91 15.49
C ASN A 68 12.81 -4.07 16.51
N ALA A 69 12.32 -5.25 16.11
CA ALA A 69 12.29 -6.43 16.96
C ALA A 69 13.71 -6.94 17.32
N LEU A 70 14.66 -6.84 16.39
CA LEU A 70 16.07 -7.18 16.63
C LEU A 70 16.79 -6.13 17.49
N GLN A 71 16.34 -4.88 17.43
CA GLN A 71 16.90 -3.77 18.21
C GLN A 71 16.30 -3.63 19.60
N GLN A 72 15.17 -4.27 19.90
CA GLN A 72 14.69 -4.40 21.27
C GLN A 72 15.66 -5.33 22.01
N PRO A 73 16.47 -4.80 22.95
CA PRO A 73 17.19 -5.67 23.87
C PRO A 73 16.12 -6.48 24.59
N HIS A 74 16.42 -7.75 24.79
CA HIS A 74 15.61 -8.63 25.60
C HIS A 74 15.50 -8.03 27.01
N ASP A 75 14.42 -7.29 27.29
CA ASP A 75 14.07 -6.78 28.63
C ASP A 75 13.62 -7.95 29.53
N LEU A 76 14.36 -9.06 29.52
CA LEU A 76 14.39 -10.02 30.60
C LEU A 76 15.62 -9.71 31.44
N GLU A 77 15.43 -8.92 32.50
CA GLU A 77 16.09 -9.02 33.81
C GLU A 77 15.95 -7.69 34.56
N SER A 78 14.88 -7.56 35.35
CA SER A 78 14.90 -7.39 36.82
C SER A 78 13.56 -6.86 37.33
#